data_AF-A0AAD4BVP8-F1
#
_entry.id   AF-A0AAD4BVP8-F1
#
_cell.length_a   1.000
_cell.length_b   1.000
_cell.length_c   1.000
_cell.angle_alpha   90.00
_cell.angle_beta   90.00
_cell.angle_gamma   90.00
#
_symmetry.space_group_name_H-M   'P 1'
#
loop_
_entity.id
_entity.type
_entity.pdbx_description
1 polymer ?
#
loop_
_entity_poly.entity_id
_entity_poly.type
_entity_poly.pdbx_seq_one_letter_code
_entity_poly.pdbx_strand_id
1 'polypeptide(L)'
;MCFPFPRLPVELQHSIVMMLKDKHDVHRYAHIAKWTYALMYHTVRLWHERIAITLLMHIKECIFAQHVADLYIRRSVTIHTTVEIIRLCQNLTILTLKFPLHYITNAVKNPLLAPLNGLQKLKILYMLLASMPLDHYINLLDFERFRHISHLHLGSSLGAEITIPQGLTSLLHLTHLSLHWSISRYCALNLRAFLSSDLMVILIIWMTNCMLELIVKCNLTLQGLANSQVVLFRVLLMAEYISDGDFWGYSELIMKWRHANEGECWNSPLQISMH
;
A
#
# COMPACT_ATOMS: atom_id res chain seq x y z
N MET A 1 -12.81 -21.78 36.60
CA MET A 1 -13.60 -22.68 35.73
C MET A 1 -13.95 -21.91 34.47
N CYS A 2 -13.44 -22.33 33.30
CA CYS A 2 -13.83 -21.74 32.03
C CYS A 2 -15.14 -22.39 31.61
N PHE A 3 -16.23 -21.62 31.54
CA PHE A 3 -17.47 -22.12 30.95
C PHE A 3 -17.23 -22.43 29.47
N PRO A 4 -17.57 -23.64 28.97
CA PRO A 4 -17.56 -23.90 27.55
C PRO A 4 -18.81 -23.23 27.01
N PHE A 5 -18.69 -22.01 26.49
CA PHE A 5 -19.72 -21.53 25.58
C PHE A 5 -19.80 -22.57 24.45
N PRO A 6 -20.98 -23.17 24.19
CA PRO A 6 -21.14 -23.98 22.99
C PRO A 6 -20.69 -23.12 21.82
N ARG A 7 -19.84 -23.69 20.93
CA ARG A 7 -19.31 -22.97 19.77
C ARG A 7 -20.48 -22.29 19.07
N LEU A 8 -20.55 -20.97 19.15
CA LEU A 8 -21.56 -20.18 18.44
C LEU A 8 -21.52 -20.57 16.95
N PRO A 9 -22.65 -20.64 16.25
CA PRO A 9 -22.65 -20.79 14.79
C PRO A 9 -21.75 -19.73 14.14
N VAL A 10 -20.98 -20.11 13.12
CA VAL A 10 -19.96 -19.26 12.48
C VAL A 10 -20.56 -17.93 11.98
N GLU A 11 -21.83 -17.95 11.59
CA GLU A 11 -22.60 -16.80 11.13
C GLU A 11 -22.89 -15.80 12.26
N LEU A 12 -23.21 -16.30 13.45
CA LEU A 12 -23.40 -15.49 14.67
C LEU A 12 -22.06 -14.96 15.18
N GLN A 13 -21.01 -15.78 15.09
CA GLN A 13 -19.63 -15.36 15.39
C GLN A 13 -19.20 -14.19 14.50
N HIS A 14 -19.41 -14.30 13.18
CA HIS A 14 -19.14 -13.21 12.24
C HIS A 14 -19.97 -11.96 12.54
N SER A 15 -21.26 -12.13 12.83
CA SER A 15 -22.14 -10.99 13.15
C SER A 15 -21.66 -10.24 14.40
N ILE A 16 -21.25 -10.96 15.45
CA ILE A 16 -20.68 -10.37 16.66
C ILE A 16 -19.36 -9.66 16.36
N VAL A 17 -18.47 -10.27 15.56
CA VAL A 17 -17.20 -9.64 15.17
C VAL A 17 -17.46 -8.36 14.37
N MET A 18 -18.38 -8.38 13.41
CA MET A 18 -18.74 -7.21 12.60
C MET A 18 -19.32 -6.08 13.46
N MET A 19 -20.16 -6.40 14.45
CA MET A 19 -20.69 -5.42 15.41
C MET A 19 -19.62 -4.84 16.36
N LEU A 20 -18.52 -5.58 16.58
CA LEU A 20 -17.44 -5.17 17.47
C LEU A 20 -16.33 -4.42 16.74
N LYS A 21 -16.09 -4.68 15.43
CA LYS A 21 -14.93 -4.19 14.66
C LYS A 21 -14.68 -2.67 14.76
N ASP A 22 -15.73 -1.88 14.98
CA ASP A 22 -15.65 -0.41 15.12
C ASP A 22 -15.63 0.11 16.56
N LYS A 23 -15.61 -0.77 17.57
CA LYS A 23 -15.64 -0.39 18.99
C LYS A 23 -14.23 -0.38 19.60
N HIS A 24 -13.93 0.68 20.35
CA HIS A 24 -12.67 0.84 21.10
C HIS A 24 -12.38 -0.30 22.11
N ASP A 25 -13.39 -1.08 22.50
CA ASP A 25 -13.26 -2.18 23.46
C ASP A 25 -12.99 -3.56 22.82
N VAL A 26 -12.75 -3.64 21.50
CA VAL A 26 -12.46 -4.91 20.79
C VAL A 26 -11.42 -5.77 21.49
N HIS A 27 -10.40 -5.15 22.06
CA HIS A 27 -9.33 -5.86 22.77
C HIS A 27 -9.82 -6.65 23.99
N ARG A 28 -10.80 -6.10 24.74
CA ARG A 28 -11.38 -6.76 25.91
C ARG A 28 -12.23 -7.97 25.51
N TYR A 29 -13.02 -7.84 24.44
CA TYR A 29 -13.83 -8.93 23.91
C TYR A 29 -12.96 -10.05 23.33
N ALA A 30 -11.92 -9.68 22.59
CA ALA A 30 -11.00 -10.63 22.00
C ALA A 30 -10.27 -11.47 23.07
N HIS A 31 -9.94 -10.87 24.23
CA HIS A 31 -9.31 -11.60 25.34
C HIS A 31 -10.21 -12.71 25.91
N ILE A 32 -11.53 -12.51 25.90
CA ILE A 32 -12.53 -13.49 26.34
C ILE A 32 -12.76 -14.55 25.27
N ALA A 33 -12.80 -14.15 23.99
CA ALA A 33 -13.11 -15.02 22.86
C ALA A 33 -11.90 -15.19 21.94
N LYS A 34 -10.81 -15.80 22.40
CA LYS A 34 -9.54 -15.93 21.64
C LYS A 34 -9.68 -16.53 20.23
N TRP A 35 -10.73 -17.31 19.97
CA TRP A 35 -11.03 -17.84 18.64
C TRP A 35 -11.43 -16.76 17.62
N THR A 36 -11.85 -15.57 18.06
CA THR A 36 -12.18 -14.43 17.19
C THR A 36 -10.94 -13.68 16.70
N TYR A 37 -9.74 -13.97 17.21
CA TYR A 37 -8.53 -13.22 16.88
C TYR A 37 -8.29 -13.16 15.37
N ALA A 38 -8.51 -14.27 14.66
CA ALA A 38 -8.37 -14.34 13.21
C ALA A 38 -9.30 -13.38 12.47
N LEU A 39 -10.51 -13.17 12.99
CA LEU A 39 -11.54 -12.34 12.37
C LEU A 39 -11.40 -10.86 12.76
N MET A 40 -11.06 -10.59 14.01
CA MET A 40 -10.96 -9.23 14.56
C MET A 40 -9.66 -8.53 14.16
N TYR A 41 -8.55 -9.25 14.09
CA TYR A 41 -7.22 -8.68 13.85
C TYR A 41 -6.67 -8.97 12.47
N HIS A 42 -7.48 -9.53 11.55
CA HIS A 42 -7.07 -9.71 10.16
C HIS A 42 -6.56 -8.40 9.55
N THR A 43 -7.29 -7.31 9.80
CA THR A 43 -6.96 -5.97 9.34
C THR A 43 -6.75 -5.04 10.54
N VAL A 44 -5.57 -4.44 10.63
CA VAL A 44 -5.19 -3.53 11.71
C VAL A 44 -4.86 -2.15 11.14
N ARG A 45 -5.51 -1.12 11.67
CA ARG A 45 -5.29 0.28 11.27
C ARG A 45 -4.79 1.11 12.46
N LEU A 46 -3.59 1.67 12.32
CA LEU A 46 -2.89 2.42 13.35
C LEU A 46 -2.85 3.90 12.99
N TRP A 47 -3.78 4.64 13.59
CA TRP A 47 -3.99 6.06 13.33
C TRP A 47 -3.22 6.98 14.31
N HIS A 48 -2.71 6.45 15.42
CA HIS A 48 -2.03 7.20 16.47
C HIS A 48 -1.05 6.33 17.22
N GLU A 49 0.06 6.93 17.67
CA GLU A 49 1.09 6.26 18.47
C GLU A 49 0.53 5.56 19.72
N ARG A 50 -0.40 6.19 20.45
CA ARG A 50 -1.01 5.60 21.64
C ARG A 50 -1.71 4.26 21.34
N ILE A 51 -2.39 4.17 20.20
CA ILE A 51 -3.07 2.95 19.75
C ILE A 51 -2.03 1.90 19.36
N ALA A 52 -0.98 2.31 18.63
CA ALA A 52 0.10 1.43 18.21
C ALA A 52 0.86 0.82 19.42
N ILE A 53 1.18 1.62 20.43
CA ILE A 53 1.81 1.15 21.68
C ILE A 53 0.87 0.20 22.42
N THR A 54 -0.42 0.53 22.50
CA THR A 54 -1.42 -0.36 23.13
C THR A 54 -1.45 -1.70 22.41
N LEU A 55 -1.53 -1.71 21.08
CA LEU A 55 -1.45 -2.93 20.29
C LEU A 55 -0.15 -3.70 20.57
N LEU A 56 1.00 -3.02 20.58
CA LEU A 56 2.30 -3.65 20.79
C LEU A 56 2.38 -4.37 22.16
N MET A 57 1.83 -3.78 23.22
CA MET A 57 1.74 -4.43 24.52
C MET A 57 0.88 -5.70 24.44
N HIS A 58 -0.26 -5.64 23.76
CA HIS A 58 -1.16 -6.80 23.62
C HIS A 58 -0.60 -7.88 22.71
N ILE A 59 0.13 -7.53 21.64
CA ILE A 59 0.80 -8.48 20.75
C ILE A 59 1.81 -9.32 21.53
N LYS A 60 2.58 -8.71 22.43
CA LYS A 60 3.60 -9.43 23.21
C LYS A 60 2.98 -10.47 24.16
N GLU A 61 1.73 -10.27 24.55
CA GLU A 61 1.00 -11.13 25.48
C GLU A 61 0.07 -12.13 24.78
N CYS A 62 -0.20 -11.96 23.49
CA CYS A 62 -1.20 -12.75 22.76
C CYS A 62 -0.70 -13.24 21.39
N ILE A 63 -1.14 -14.43 20.99
CA ILE A 63 -0.76 -15.06 19.72
C ILE A 63 -1.44 -14.42 18.49
N PHE A 64 -2.19 -13.32 18.63
CA PHE A 64 -2.99 -12.79 17.51
C PHE A 64 -2.15 -12.14 16.41
N ALA A 65 -0.90 -11.78 16.66
CA ALA A 65 -0.02 -11.19 15.64
C ALA A 65 0.15 -12.10 14.42
N GLN A 66 0.05 -13.43 14.61
CA GLN A 66 0.07 -14.40 13.51
C GLN A 66 -1.16 -14.30 12.59
N HIS A 67 -2.24 -13.66 13.04
CA HIS A 67 -3.48 -13.52 12.30
C HIS A 67 -3.59 -12.18 11.56
N VAL A 68 -2.68 -11.23 11.81
CA VAL A 68 -2.65 -9.96 11.11
C VAL A 68 -2.15 -10.18 9.69
N ALA A 69 -3.01 -9.90 8.72
CA ALA A 69 -2.72 -10.01 7.29
C ALA A 69 -2.59 -8.61 6.66
N ASP A 70 -3.43 -7.66 7.06
CA ASP A 70 -3.41 -6.30 6.55
C ASP A 70 -3.03 -5.31 7.65
N LEU A 71 -1.98 -4.55 7.42
CA LEU A 71 -1.48 -3.57 8.39
C LEU A 71 -1.36 -2.19 7.74
N TYR A 72 -2.07 -1.23 8.32
CA TYR A 72 -2.08 0.16 7.86
C TYR A 72 -1.52 1.07 8.95
N ILE A 73 -0.41 1.74 8.67
CA ILE A 73 0.29 2.59 9.63
C ILE A 73 0.32 4.03 9.10
N ARG A 74 -0.27 4.97 9.86
CA ARG A 74 -0.24 6.40 9.54
C ARG A 74 1.01 7.10 10.08
N ARG A 75 1.27 8.30 9.54
CA ARG A 75 2.39 9.21 9.87
C ARG A 75 2.55 9.58 11.34
N SER A 76 1.50 9.42 12.13
CA SER A 76 1.44 9.72 13.56
C SER A 76 2.02 8.61 14.44
N VAL A 77 2.38 7.46 13.85
CA VAL A 77 3.05 6.36 14.52
C VAL A 77 4.56 6.48 14.29
N THR A 78 5.35 6.29 15.33
CA THR A 78 6.82 6.40 15.27
C THR A 78 7.43 5.24 14.49
N ILE A 79 8.60 5.48 13.88
CA ILE A 79 9.33 4.44 13.14
C ILE A 79 9.75 3.28 14.05
N HIS A 80 10.11 3.55 15.31
CA HIS A 80 10.49 2.51 16.26
C HIS A 80 9.32 1.58 16.56
N THR A 81 8.15 2.13 16.92
CA THR A 81 6.93 1.35 17.18
C THR A 81 6.50 0.55 15.95
N THR A 82 6.61 1.16 14.77
CA THR A 82 6.35 0.50 13.48
C THR A 82 7.22 -0.74 13.28
N VAL A 83 8.54 -0.60 13.45
CA VAL A 83 9.50 -1.69 13.27
C VAL A 83 9.14 -2.87 14.16
N GLU A 84 8.84 -2.61 15.43
CA GLU A 84 8.48 -3.65 16.39
C GLU A 84 7.17 -4.35 16.02
N ILE A 85 6.15 -3.61 15.59
CA ILE A 85 4.88 -4.22 15.15
C ILE A 85 5.08 -5.09 13.91
N ILE A 86 5.83 -4.61 12.90
CA ILE A 86 6.10 -5.39 11.68
C ILE A 86 6.91 -6.66 12.02
N ARG A 87 7.87 -6.59 12.94
CA ARG A 87 8.63 -7.78 13.39
C ARG A 87 7.74 -8.86 13.97
N LEU A 88 6.64 -8.48 14.63
CA LEU A 88 5.75 -9.43 15.29
C LEU A 88 4.67 -9.95 14.33
N CYS A 89 4.24 -9.14 13.37
CA CYS A 89 3.25 -9.50 12.35
C CYS A 89 3.93 -10.05 11.08
N GLN A 90 4.36 -11.32 11.09
CA GLN A 90 5.09 -11.93 9.95
C GLN A 90 4.20 -12.46 8.82
N ASN A 91 2.88 -12.57 9.04
CA ASN A 91 1.93 -13.12 8.05
C ASN A 91 1.27 -12.06 7.16
N LEU A 92 1.87 -10.86 7.07
CA LEU A 92 1.31 -9.75 6.32
C LEU A 92 1.24 -10.04 4.82
N THR A 93 0.07 -9.80 4.25
CA THR A 93 -0.23 -9.80 2.81
C THR A 93 -0.34 -8.38 2.26
N ILE A 94 -0.81 -7.44 3.08
CA ILE A 94 -0.95 -6.03 2.73
C ILE A 94 -0.25 -5.16 3.79
N LEU A 95 0.62 -4.26 3.35
CA LEU A 95 1.28 -3.30 4.22
C LEU A 95 1.17 -1.90 3.66
N THR A 96 0.65 -0.98 4.47
CA THR A 96 0.67 0.46 4.20
C THR A 96 1.52 1.19 5.22
N LEU A 97 2.57 1.84 4.73
CA LEU A 97 3.49 2.67 5.50
C LEU A 97 3.35 4.12 5.07
N LYS A 98 2.93 4.99 5.98
CA LYS A 98 2.95 6.44 5.77
C LYS A 98 3.94 7.05 6.75
N PHE A 99 5.15 7.43 6.29
CA PHE A 99 6.15 8.08 7.14
C PHE A 99 6.72 9.33 6.49
N PRO A 100 7.06 10.35 7.28
CA PRO A 100 8.00 11.36 6.85
C PRO A 100 9.44 10.76 6.91
N LEU A 101 10.19 10.88 5.81
CA LEU A 101 11.47 10.21 5.57
C LEU A 101 12.69 10.88 6.21
N HIS A 102 12.52 12.00 6.93
CA HIS A 102 13.64 12.72 7.55
C HIS A 102 14.38 11.94 8.63
N TYR A 103 13.94 10.71 8.94
CA TYR A 103 14.58 9.80 9.90
C TYR A 103 15.57 8.80 9.26
N ILE A 104 15.70 8.76 7.94
CA ILE A 104 16.55 7.82 7.22
C ILE A 104 17.59 8.61 6.42
N THR A 105 18.63 9.08 7.10
CA THR A 105 19.80 9.69 6.46
C THR A 105 20.85 8.60 6.20
N ASN A 106 21.81 8.83 5.28
CA ASN A 106 22.91 7.90 5.03
C ASN A 106 23.73 7.55 6.29
N ALA A 107 23.64 8.37 7.35
CA ALA A 107 24.29 8.12 8.63
C ALA A 107 23.54 7.10 9.53
N VAL A 108 22.24 6.86 9.30
CA VAL A 108 21.40 5.97 10.10
C VAL A 108 20.86 4.85 9.22
N LYS A 109 21.32 3.61 9.48
CA LYS A 109 20.81 2.40 8.81
C LYS A 109 19.28 2.37 8.87
N ASN A 110 18.62 2.29 7.70
CA ASN A 110 17.16 2.25 7.59
C ASN A 110 16.60 1.10 8.47
N PRO A 111 15.88 1.40 9.56
CA PRO A 111 15.47 0.40 10.53
C PRO A 111 14.33 -0.49 10.01
N LEU A 112 13.67 -0.09 8.92
CA LEU A 112 12.62 -0.87 8.26
C LEU A 112 13.15 -1.98 7.35
N LEU A 113 14.43 -1.96 6.96
CA LEU A 113 14.96 -2.97 6.02
C LEU A 113 14.84 -4.39 6.57
N ALA A 114 15.36 -4.64 7.78
CA ALA A 114 15.32 -5.96 8.39
C ALA A 114 13.89 -6.51 8.57
N PRO A 115 12.94 -5.77 9.19
CA PRO A 115 11.58 -6.26 9.36
C PRO A 115 10.83 -6.47 8.03
N LEU A 116 11.02 -5.59 7.04
CA LEU A 116 10.38 -5.76 5.73
C LEU A 116 10.87 -7.01 4.98
N ASN A 117 12.15 -7.35 5.11
CA ASN A 117 12.71 -8.56 4.50
C ASN A 117 12.14 -9.86 5.08
N GLY A 118 11.62 -9.82 6.31
CA GLY A 118 10.96 -10.97 6.93
C GLY A 118 9.60 -11.30 6.31
N LEU A 119 8.98 -10.35 5.60
CA LEU A 119 7.59 -10.46 5.14
C LEU A 119 7.45 -11.24 3.83
N GLN A 120 7.76 -12.53 3.84
CA GLN A 120 7.74 -13.40 2.65
C GLN A 120 6.36 -13.55 1.99
N LYS A 121 5.27 -13.23 2.71
CA LYS A 121 3.89 -13.32 2.21
C LYS A 121 3.34 -12.01 1.65
N LEU A 122 4.13 -10.94 1.69
CA LEU A 122 3.65 -9.60 1.33
C LEU A 122 3.35 -9.51 -0.17
N LYS A 123 2.11 -9.22 -0.54
CA LYS A 123 1.68 -9.08 -1.94
C LYS A 123 1.46 -7.65 -2.35
N ILE A 124 1.04 -6.82 -1.41
CA ILE A 124 0.67 -5.42 -1.66
C ILE A 124 1.44 -4.53 -0.68
N LEU A 125 2.22 -3.60 -1.23
CA LEU A 125 2.98 -2.63 -0.46
C LEU A 125 2.62 -1.21 -0.90
N TYR A 126 2.10 -0.42 0.05
CA TYR A 126 1.92 1.01 -0.10
C TYR A 126 2.95 1.73 0.76
N MET A 127 3.75 2.58 0.14
CA MET A 127 4.72 3.41 0.84
C MET A 127 4.53 4.86 0.46
N LEU A 128 3.87 5.61 1.33
CA LEU A 128 3.70 7.05 1.21
C LEU A 128 4.81 7.72 2.04
N LEU A 129 5.93 7.96 1.38
CA LEU A 129 7.16 8.36 2.01
C LEU A 129 7.42 9.83 1.69
N ALA A 130 7.11 10.73 2.61
CA ALA A 130 7.36 12.15 2.40
C ALA A 130 8.83 12.47 2.73
N SER A 131 9.72 12.53 1.74
CA SER A 131 11.08 13.06 1.92
C SER A 131 11.10 14.57 1.83
N MET A 132 11.77 15.21 2.79
CA MET A 132 12.32 16.55 2.56
C MET A 132 13.28 16.48 1.35
N PRO A 133 13.36 17.53 0.52
CA PRO A 133 14.12 17.53 -0.74
C PRO A 133 15.65 17.47 -0.60
N LEU A 134 16.19 17.13 0.58
CA LEU A 134 17.60 17.36 0.92
C LEU A 134 18.49 16.10 0.91
N ASP A 135 17.92 14.90 0.85
CA ASP A 135 18.72 13.65 0.81
C ASP A 135 18.31 12.78 -0.39
N HIS A 136 19.09 12.87 -1.47
CA HIS A 136 18.85 12.20 -2.76
C HIS A 136 19.19 10.69 -2.79
N TYR A 137 19.49 10.09 -1.63
CA TYR A 137 20.09 8.75 -1.54
C TYR A 137 19.42 7.85 -0.51
N ILE A 138 18.14 8.07 -0.19
CA ILE A 138 17.46 7.14 0.70
C ILE A 138 17.22 5.83 -0.06
N ASN A 139 18.13 4.88 0.13
CA ASN A 139 18.04 3.50 -0.36
C ASN A 139 16.99 2.76 0.46
N LEU A 140 15.72 3.09 0.24
CA LEU A 140 14.58 2.53 0.95
C LEU A 140 14.33 1.07 0.61
N LEU A 141 14.73 0.67 -0.59
CA LEU A 141 14.31 -0.59 -1.19
C LEU A 141 15.51 -1.24 -1.86
N ASP A 142 16.05 -2.25 -1.19
CA ASP A 142 16.67 -3.35 -1.89
C ASP A 142 15.54 -4.12 -2.60
N PHE A 143 15.14 -3.64 -3.78
CA PHE A 143 14.00 -4.16 -4.55
C PHE A 143 14.16 -5.66 -4.86
N GLU A 144 15.39 -6.18 -4.87
CA GLU A 144 15.65 -7.60 -5.01
C GLU A 144 15.05 -8.45 -3.89
N ARG A 145 14.69 -7.87 -2.75
CA ARG A 145 14.04 -8.60 -1.64
C ARG A 145 12.52 -8.58 -1.74
N PHE A 146 11.99 -7.71 -2.59
CA PHE A 146 10.57 -7.53 -2.82
C PHE A 146 10.08 -8.16 -4.13
N ARG A 147 10.85 -9.09 -4.73
CA ARG A 147 10.50 -9.70 -6.03
C ARG A 147 9.12 -10.35 -6.05
N HIS A 148 8.64 -10.78 -4.89
CA HIS A 148 7.36 -11.47 -4.67
C HIS A 148 6.14 -10.53 -4.58
N ILE A 149 6.37 -9.21 -4.52
CA ILE A 149 5.32 -8.19 -4.48
C ILE A 149 4.66 -8.10 -5.86
N SER A 150 3.33 -8.06 -5.84
CA SER A 150 2.50 -7.94 -7.04
C SER A 150 1.93 -6.54 -7.24
N HIS A 151 1.72 -5.80 -6.15
CA HIS A 151 1.16 -4.45 -6.15
C HIS A 151 2.07 -3.51 -5.36
N LEU A 152 2.59 -2.49 -6.01
CA LEU A 152 3.48 -1.52 -5.39
C LEU A 152 2.96 -0.10 -5.61
N HIS A 153 2.74 0.61 -4.52
CA HIS A 153 2.41 2.02 -4.54
C HIS A 153 3.50 2.84 -3.86
N LEU A 154 4.11 3.78 -4.59
CA LEU A 154 5.11 4.71 -4.09
C LEU A 154 4.58 6.15 -4.12
N GLY A 155 4.45 6.71 -2.92
CA GLY A 155 4.00 8.06 -2.62
C GLY A 155 5.13 9.02 -2.30
N SER A 156 5.18 10.18 -2.95
CA SER A 156 6.00 11.36 -2.58
C SER A 156 7.51 11.14 -2.38
N SER A 157 8.18 10.33 -3.19
CA SER A 157 9.62 10.08 -3.06
C SER A 157 10.51 11.11 -3.79
N LEU A 158 10.37 12.40 -3.47
CA LEU A 158 11.17 13.49 -4.07
C LEU A 158 12.69 13.28 -3.93
N GLY A 159 13.15 12.42 -3.01
CA GLY A 159 14.56 12.04 -2.84
C GLY A 159 14.99 10.69 -3.43
N ALA A 160 14.12 9.95 -4.13
CA ALA A 160 14.42 8.59 -4.65
C ALA A 160 14.38 8.50 -6.18
N GLU A 161 14.52 9.64 -6.87
CA GLU A 161 14.36 9.77 -8.33
C GLU A 161 15.33 8.88 -9.13
N ILE A 162 16.49 8.54 -8.54
CA ILE A 162 17.54 7.73 -9.20
C ILE A 162 17.44 6.24 -8.83
N THR A 163 17.05 5.89 -7.59
CA THR A 163 17.11 4.52 -7.07
C THR A 163 15.88 3.68 -7.42
N ILE A 164 14.70 4.31 -7.50
CA ILE A 164 13.46 3.63 -7.91
C ILE A 164 13.57 3.04 -9.33
N PRO A 165 13.99 3.79 -10.36
CA PRO A 165 14.00 3.25 -11.71
C PRO A 165 14.83 1.97 -11.85
N GLN A 166 16.01 1.89 -11.22
CA GLN A 166 16.90 0.72 -11.33
C GLN A 166 16.33 -0.51 -10.61
N GLY A 167 15.64 -0.32 -9.49
CA GLY A 167 15.11 -1.45 -8.73
C GLY A 167 13.78 -2.01 -9.23
N LEU A 168 13.01 -1.25 -10.02
CA LEU A 168 11.75 -1.75 -10.60
C LEU A 168 11.96 -2.99 -11.47
N THR A 169 13.09 -3.11 -12.17
CA THR A 169 13.39 -4.28 -13.02
C THR A 169 13.62 -5.55 -12.21
N SER A 170 13.94 -5.44 -10.92
CA SER A 170 14.10 -6.59 -10.00
C SER A 170 12.77 -7.14 -9.48
N LEU A 171 11.64 -6.44 -9.70
CA LEU A 171 10.31 -6.82 -9.22
C LEU A 171 9.58 -7.75 -10.20
N LEU A 172 10.04 -9.00 -10.26
CA LEU A 172 9.62 -9.98 -11.26
C LEU A 172 8.13 -10.36 -11.24
N HIS A 173 7.43 -10.20 -10.11
CA HIS A 173 6.00 -10.51 -9.98
C HIS A 173 5.09 -9.27 -9.99
N LEU A 174 5.65 -8.08 -10.26
CA LEU A 174 4.89 -6.85 -10.23
C LEU A 174 3.90 -6.78 -11.40
N THR A 175 2.63 -6.64 -11.06
CA THR A 175 1.50 -6.53 -12.00
C THR A 175 0.84 -5.16 -11.93
N HIS A 176 0.94 -4.50 -10.77
CA HIS A 176 0.32 -3.21 -10.48
C HIS A 176 1.35 -2.26 -9.89
N LEU A 177 1.57 -1.13 -10.55
CA LEU A 177 2.51 -0.11 -10.10
C LEU A 177 1.81 1.24 -10.01
N SER A 178 2.04 1.97 -8.92
CA SER A 178 1.55 3.32 -8.76
C SER A 178 2.67 4.28 -8.34
N LEU A 179 2.87 5.35 -9.12
CA LEU A 179 3.95 6.31 -8.97
C LEU A 179 3.45 7.75 -9.09
N HIS A 180 4.14 8.67 -8.41
CA HIS A 180 3.93 10.10 -8.66
C HIS A 180 4.41 10.47 -10.06
N TRP A 181 3.78 11.47 -10.69
CA TRP A 181 4.21 12.02 -11.96
C TRP A 181 5.69 12.42 -11.98
N SER A 182 6.19 13.07 -10.93
CA SER A 182 7.60 13.51 -10.89
C SER A 182 8.58 12.35 -11.07
N ILE A 183 8.34 11.23 -10.38
CA ILE A 183 9.17 10.01 -10.47
C ILE A 183 9.02 9.39 -11.86
N SER A 184 7.77 9.31 -12.35
CA SER A 184 7.44 8.67 -13.63
C SER A 184 8.16 9.33 -14.79
N ARG A 185 8.26 10.66 -14.79
CA ARG A 185 8.97 11.43 -15.81
C ARG A 185 10.43 11.03 -15.94
N TYR A 186 11.12 10.77 -14.83
CA TYR A 186 12.53 10.35 -14.82
C TYR A 186 12.70 8.85 -15.12
N CYS A 187 11.69 8.03 -14.84
CA CYS A 187 11.74 6.58 -15.03
C CYS A 187 11.22 6.10 -16.39
N ALA A 188 10.93 7.00 -17.34
CA ALA A 188 10.15 6.67 -18.53
C ALA A 188 10.71 5.50 -19.37
N LEU A 189 12.03 5.37 -19.49
CA LEU A 189 12.67 4.22 -20.16
C LEU A 189 12.33 2.90 -19.47
N ASN A 190 12.49 2.83 -18.16
CA ASN A 190 12.22 1.62 -17.38
C ASN A 190 10.73 1.33 -17.30
N LEU A 191 9.89 2.36 -17.22
CA LEU A 191 8.44 2.21 -17.27
C LEU A 191 7.96 1.69 -18.63
N ARG A 192 8.60 2.07 -19.74
CA ARG A 192 8.29 1.47 -21.05
C ARG A 192 8.61 -0.02 -21.07
N ALA A 193 9.83 -0.39 -20.66
CA ALA A 193 10.20 -1.80 -20.56
C ALA A 193 9.26 -2.58 -19.65
N PHE A 194 8.81 -1.95 -18.56
CA PHE A 194 7.87 -2.53 -17.62
C PHE A 194 6.45 -2.68 -18.22
N LEU A 195 5.95 -1.70 -18.95
CA LEU A 195 4.66 -1.76 -19.65
C LEU A 195 4.64 -2.80 -20.77
N SER A 196 5.79 -3.09 -21.37
CA SER A 196 5.93 -4.15 -22.38
C SER A 196 5.98 -5.56 -21.78
N SER A 197 5.97 -5.71 -20.46
CA SER A 197 5.95 -7.02 -19.79
C SER A 197 4.56 -7.65 -19.84
N ASP A 198 4.48 -8.94 -20.17
CA ASP A 198 3.21 -9.70 -20.22
C ASP A 198 2.52 -9.80 -18.85
N LEU A 199 3.27 -9.63 -17.76
CA LEU A 199 2.72 -9.66 -16.40
C LEU A 199 2.07 -8.34 -16.00
N MET A 200 2.39 -7.26 -16.72
CA MET A 200 1.93 -5.94 -16.33
C MET A 200 0.44 -5.78 -16.61
N VAL A 201 -0.31 -5.41 -15.58
CA VAL A 201 -1.75 -5.17 -15.68
C VAL A 201 -2.02 -3.68 -15.74
N ILE A 202 -1.42 -2.90 -14.83
CA ILE A 202 -1.76 -1.47 -14.72
C ILE A 202 -0.65 -0.60 -14.13
N LEU A 203 -0.45 0.55 -14.76
CA LEU A 203 0.41 1.62 -14.28
C LEU A 203 -0.46 2.82 -13.89
N ILE A 204 -0.50 3.14 -12.61
CA ILE A 204 -1.20 4.32 -12.11
C ILE A 204 -0.21 5.46 -11.94
N ILE A 205 -0.44 6.55 -12.65
CA ILE A 205 0.34 7.77 -12.51
C ILE A 205 -0.53 8.80 -11.81
N TRP A 206 -0.15 9.16 -10.60
CA TRP A 206 -0.90 10.14 -9.83
C TRP A 206 -0.21 11.51 -9.83
N MET A 207 -1.05 12.55 -9.84
CA MET A 207 -0.65 13.94 -9.95
C MET A 207 -1.31 14.79 -8.85
N THR A 208 -0.60 15.80 -8.37
CA THR A 208 -1.16 16.85 -7.52
C THR A 208 -2.27 17.60 -8.24
N ASN A 209 -3.21 18.18 -7.48
CA ASN A 209 -4.38 18.83 -8.07
C ASN A 209 -4.03 20.10 -8.87
N CYS A 210 -2.91 20.74 -8.56
CA CYS A 210 -2.43 21.93 -9.26
C CYS A 210 -1.79 21.62 -10.63
N MET A 211 -1.52 20.35 -10.94
CA MET A 211 -1.01 19.97 -12.25
C MET A 211 -2.13 19.86 -13.29
N LEU A 212 -1.84 20.35 -14.49
CA LEU A 212 -2.72 20.21 -15.65
C LEU A 212 -2.58 18.81 -16.24
N GLU A 213 -3.66 18.03 -16.19
CA GLU A 213 -3.71 16.67 -16.72
C GLU A 213 -3.32 16.58 -18.19
N LEU A 214 -3.71 17.56 -19.01
CA LEU A 214 -3.32 17.63 -20.41
C LEU A 214 -1.79 17.65 -20.59
N ILE A 215 -1.07 18.42 -19.75
CA ILE A 215 0.39 18.48 -19.80
C ILE A 215 0.99 17.12 -19.46
N VAL A 216 0.44 16.43 -18.46
CA VAL A 216 0.88 15.08 -18.08
C VAL A 216 0.65 14.10 -19.23
N LYS A 217 -0.54 14.07 -19.83
CA LYS A 217 -0.87 13.23 -20.99
C LYS A 217 0.06 13.47 -22.18
N CYS A 218 0.30 14.73 -22.54
CA CYS A 218 1.19 15.08 -23.64
C CYS A 218 2.62 14.57 -23.37
N ASN A 219 3.14 14.77 -22.16
CA ASN A 219 4.48 14.30 -21.82
C ASN A 219 4.57 12.76 -21.83
N LEU A 220 3.58 12.06 -21.28
CA LEU A 220 3.54 10.59 -21.33
C LEU A 220 3.53 10.07 -22.76
N THR A 221 2.76 10.71 -23.63
CA THR A 221 2.70 10.38 -25.06
C THR A 221 4.06 10.58 -25.73
N LEU A 222 4.70 11.74 -25.51
CA LEU A 222 6.04 12.03 -26.03
C LEU A 222 7.11 11.05 -25.51
N GLN A 223 6.93 10.55 -24.29
CA GLN A 223 7.81 9.57 -23.68
C GLN A 223 7.52 8.12 -24.12
N GLY A 224 6.53 7.90 -24.99
CA GLY A 224 6.13 6.57 -25.45
C GLY A 224 5.46 5.72 -24.36
N LEU A 225 4.83 6.36 -23.38
CA LEU A 225 4.08 5.74 -22.28
C LEU A 225 2.56 5.82 -22.49
N ALA A 226 2.11 6.29 -23.66
CA ALA A 226 0.69 6.22 -24.01
C ALA A 226 0.30 4.76 -24.26
N ASN A 227 -0.26 4.11 -23.25
CA ASN A 227 -0.76 2.74 -23.29
C ASN A 227 -2.09 2.67 -22.53
N SER A 228 -3.04 1.84 -23.00
CA SER A 228 -4.33 1.63 -22.35
C SER A 228 -4.19 1.28 -20.87
N GLN A 229 -3.11 0.58 -20.48
CA GLN A 229 -2.71 0.18 -19.13
C GLN A 229 -2.34 1.33 -18.20
N VAL A 230 -2.20 2.56 -18.71
CA VAL A 230 -1.82 3.73 -17.93
C VAL A 230 -3.06 4.49 -17.47
N VAL A 231 -3.28 4.55 -16.16
CA VAL A 231 -4.39 5.28 -15.55
C VAL A 231 -3.86 6.51 -14.82
N LEU A 232 -4.50 7.66 -15.03
CA LEU A 232 -4.14 8.91 -14.39
C LEU A 232 -5.08 9.22 -13.24
N PHE A 233 -4.54 9.47 -12.04
CA PHE A 233 -5.32 9.91 -10.90
C PHE A 233 -4.87 11.25 -10.35
N ARG A 234 -5.85 12.05 -9.89
CA ARG A 234 -5.57 13.20 -9.04
C ARG A 234 -5.42 12.75 -7.59
N VAL A 235 -4.60 13.47 -6.82
CA VAL A 235 -4.28 13.08 -5.44
C VAL A 235 -5.51 13.00 -4.54
N LEU A 236 -6.54 13.85 -4.75
CA LEU A 236 -7.79 13.82 -3.98
C LEU A 236 -8.56 12.53 -4.23
N LEU A 237 -8.78 12.21 -5.50
CA LEU A 237 -9.45 10.98 -5.92
C LEU A 237 -8.74 9.73 -5.38
N MET A 238 -7.40 9.74 -5.43
CA MET A 238 -6.59 8.67 -4.88
C MET A 238 -6.67 8.56 -3.35
N ALA A 239 -6.77 9.68 -2.63
CA ALA A 239 -6.87 9.69 -1.17
C ALA A 239 -8.19 9.05 -0.68
N GLU A 240 -9.27 9.20 -1.45
CA GLU A 240 -10.56 8.56 -1.20
C GLU A 240 -10.39 7.03 -1.33
N TYR A 241 -9.94 6.53 -2.48
CA TYR A 241 -9.89 5.09 -2.74
C TYR A 241 -8.81 4.31 -1.95
N ILE A 242 -7.67 4.94 -1.60
CA ILE A 242 -6.65 4.27 -0.76
C ILE A 242 -7.15 4.06 0.67
N SER A 243 -8.03 4.92 1.16
CA SER A 243 -8.55 4.84 2.52
C SER A 243 -9.48 3.64 2.70
N ASP A 244 -10.19 3.25 1.63
CA ASP A 244 -11.14 2.14 1.62
C ASP A 244 -10.53 0.81 1.16
N GLY A 245 -9.29 0.84 0.64
CA GLY A 245 -8.58 -0.35 0.18
C GLY A 245 -8.94 -0.80 -1.24
N ASP A 246 -9.84 -0.09 -1.91
CA ASP A 246 -10.34 -0.42 -3.27
C ASP A 246 -9.57 0.30 -4.39
N PHE A 247 -8.45 0.95 -4.06
CA PHE A 247 -7.61 1.69 -4.99
C PHE A 247 -7.23 0.90 -6.25
N TRP A 248 -6.82 -0.36 -6.11
CA TRP A 248 -6.44 -1.20 -7.25
C TRP A 248 -7.65 -1.67 -8.05
N GLY A 249 -8.72 -2.10 -7.37
CA GLY A 249 -9.95 -2.59 -8.00
C GLY A 249 -10.61 -1.53 -8.88
N TYR A 250 -10.67 -0.28 -8.41
CA TYR A 250 -11.17 0.84 -9.19
C TYR A 250 -10.35 1.09 -10.48
N SER A 251 -9.03 0.96 -10.36
CA SER A 251 -8.12 1.18 -11.48
C SER A 251 -8.24 0.05 -12.52
N GLU A 252 -8.38 -1.20 -12.08
CA GLU A 252 -8.70 -2.34 -12.94
C GLU A 252 -10.05 -2.20 -13.63
N LEU A 253 -11.05 -1.58 -12.99
CA LEU A 253 -12.36 -1.35 -13.59
C LEU A 253 -12.26 -0.39 -14.77
N ILE A 254 -11.48 0.69 -14.63
CA ILE A 254 -11.18 1.61 -15.74
C ILE A 254 -10.52 0.85 -16.89
N MET A 255 -9.56 -0.02 -16.58
CA MET A 255 -8.86 -0.85 -17.57
C MET A 255 -9.80 -1.78 -18.33
N LYS A 256 -10.61 -2.55 -17.60
CA LYS A 256 -11.60 -3.47 -18.19
C LYS A 256 -12.58 -2.71 -19.08
N TRP A 257 -13.04 -1.54 -18.64
CA TRP A 257 -13.90 -0.68 -19.44
C TRP A 257 -13.23 -0.21 -20.73
N ARG A 258 -11.96 0.22 -20.71
CA ARG A 258 -11.21 0.62 -21.92
C ARG A 258 -11.08 -0.54 -22.90
N HIS A 259 -10.70 -1.72 -22.41
CA HIS A 259 -10.59 -2.91 -23.25
C HIS A 259 -11.92 -3.30 -23.89
N ALA A 260 -13.03 -3.17 -23.17
CA ALA A 260 -14.35 -3.51 -23.69
C ALA A 260 -14.90 -2.50 -24.71
N ASN A 261 -14.39 -1.26 -24.72
CA ASN A 261 -14.91 -0.16 -25.56
C ASN A 261 -13.90 0.31 -26.61
N GLU A 262 -12.84 -0.47 -26.89
CA GLU A 262 -11.73 -0.07 -27.77
C GLU A 262 -11.19 1.35 -27.43
N GLY A 263 -11.30 1.72 -26.16
CA GLY A 263 -11.11 3.08 -25.70
C GLY A 263 -9.64 3.48 -25.76
N GLU A 264 -9.39 4.71 -26.21
CA GLU A 264 -8.05 5.29 -26.21
C GLU A 264 -7.43 5.33 -24.80
N CYS A 265 -6.08 5.41 -24.76
CA CYS A 265 -5.21 5.43 -23.58
C CYS A 265 -5.66 6.37 -22.44
N TRP A 266 -6.47 7.37 -22.73
CA TRP A 266 -6.86 8.42 -21.78
C TRP A 266 -8.34 8.46 -21.41
N ASN A 267 -9.17 7.61 -22.03
CA ASN A 267 -10.61 7.61 -21.78
C ASN A 267 -10.92 7.02 -20.41
N SER A 268 -11.99 7.47 -19.76
CA SER A 268 -12.46 6.92 -18.49
C SER A 268 -13.98 6.95 -18.45
N PRO A 269 -14.66 5.95 -17.85
CA PRO A 269 -16.10 5.94 -17.72
C PRO A 269 -16.65 7.19 -16.98
N LEU A 270 -15.85 7.82 -16.11
CA LEU A 270 -16.23 9.04 -15.40
C LEU A 270 -16.22 10.32 -16.27
N GLN A 271 -15.58 10.30 -17.44
CA GLN A 271 -15.57 11.46 -18.35
C GLN A 271 -16.82 11.50 -19.24
N ILE A 272 -17.52 10.39 -19.39
CA ILE A 272 -18.69 10.27 -20.28
C ILE A 272 -19.97 10.77 -19.59
N SER A 273 -20.01 10.83 -18.26
CA SER A 273 -21.18 11.29 -17.48
C SER A 273 -21.22 12.80 -17.20
N MET A 274 -20.37 13.60 -17.87
CA MET A 274 -20.36 15.07 -17.73
C MET A 274 -20.64 15.81 -19.06
N HIS A 275 -21.38 15.17 -19.96
CA HIS A 275 -21.94 15.80 -21.16
C HIS A 275 -23.45 15.63 -21.21
#